data_AF-A0AAW0AZQ7-F1
#
_entry.id   AF-A0AAW0AZQ7-F1
#
_cell.length_a   1.000
_cell.length_b   1.000
_cell.length_c   1.000
_cell.angle_alpha   90.00
_cell.angle_beta   90.00
_cell.angle_gamma   90.00
#
_symmetry.space_group_name_H-M   'P 1'
#
loop_
_entity.id
_entity.type
_entity.pdbx_description
1 polymer ?
#
loop_
_entity_poly.entity_id
_entity_poly.type
_entity_poly.pdbx_seq_one_letter_code
_entity_poly.pdbx_strand_id
1 'polypeptide(L)'
;MASDDSCRRRNVEGVDNSQGDDTDTDTDADDDDDDDDDKKKKKRTKKDPSSPRVWGFYPKPWVFVFQQVKDRKFIYLLNIDLFPDYETIEGDLSTYFTRAIARGHKRGLKLEEVKAHTFTASDEESSLRRSWPSLLQTFAFELPLLPLKLMYDFKSNLRKKCKEEAVNVFNIYYAHLIHLTEDDYALLGDPPNQQAEIEAKIEKVKNVLLFEGRYHLDGKDKNGKTNNFMHEALGNLALRIQKIGKKPLYKDHSNKFQTYTPRFIAACATLLRCAIDEYGKTGSHKKVKFSKKKYLGVYNKIVFDLQTLEDNDYHWQKTTARWQRWADAAQKELKMDKQNAVMVGNDEMRVVLD
;
A
#
# COMPACT_ATOMS: atom_id res chain seq x y z
N MET A 1 49.72 44.21 4.76
CA MET A 1 48.94 45.22 4.04
C MET A 1 47.72 44.50 3.48
N ALA A 2 46.72 44.16 4.30
CA ALA A 2 45.70 45.04 4.91
C ALA A 2 44.91 45.82 3.85
N SER A 3 43.70 45.34 3.53
CA SER A 3 42.52 46.13 3.18
C SER A 3 41.31 45.21 3.25
N ASP A 4 40.67 45.21 4.42
CA ASP A 4 39.25 44.90 4.59
C ASP A 4 38.43 45.71 3.58
N ASP A 5 37.34 45.13 3.06
CA ASP A 5 36.12 45.94 3.01
C ASP A 5 34.85 45.15 3.27
N SER A 6 33.94 45.87 3.90
CA SER A 6 32.86 45.43 4.74
C SER A 6 31.59 45.03 3.99
N CYS A 7 30.83 44.16 4.65
CA CYS A 7 29.38 44.21 4.84
C CYS A 7 28.46 44.56 3.65
N ARG A 8 27.58 43.60 3.31
CA ARG A 8 26.14 43.92 3.17
C ARG A 8 25.25 42.77 3.63
N ARG A 9 24.82 42.86 4.89
CA ARG A 9 23.63 42.20 5.44
C ARG A 9 22.40 42.72 4.70
N ARG A 10 21.47 41.84 4.34
CA ARG A 10 20.07 42.20 4.13
C ARG A 10 19.21 41.34 5.06
N ASN A 11 18.84 41.94 6.19
CA ASN A 11 17.66 41.56 6.95
C ASN A 11 16.45 42.06 6.17
N VAL A 12 15.43 41.22 5.99
CA VAL A 12 14.06 41.66 5.79
C VAL A 12 13.24 40.95 6.86
N GLU A 13 12.79 41.76 7.81
CA GLU A 13 11.85 41.37 8.86
C GLU A 13 10.43 41.22 8.29
N GLY A 14 9.74 40.24 8.88
CA GLY A 14 8.31 40.14 9.18
C GLY A 14 7.26 40.83 8.30
N VAL A 15 6.28 40.04 7.85
CA VAL A 15 4.86 40.44 7.82
C VAL A 15 3.96 39.22 8.10
N ASP A 16 3.12 39.41 9.11
CA ASP A 16 1.80 38.88 9.47
C ASP A 16 1.48 37.38 9.60
N ASN A 17 1.31 37.04 10.89
CA ASN A 17 0.23 36.21 11.41
C ASN A 17 -1.15 36.73 10.97
N SER A 18 -1.90 35.93 10.22
CA SER A 18 -3.35 35.98 10.22
C SER A 18 -3.89 34.60 10.61
N GLN A 19 -4.46 34.53 11.80
CA GLN A 19 -5.29 33.44 12.28
C GLN A 19 -6.52 33.33 11.39
N GLY A 20 -6.61 32.26 10.61
CA GLY A 20 -7.84 31.78 9.99
C GLY A 20 -8.41 30.66 10.84
N ASP A 21 -9.49 30.98 11.53
CA ASP A 21 -10.36 30.07 12.27
C ASP A 21 -11.34 29.44 11.27
N ASP A 22 -10.96 28.32 10.67
CA ASP A 22 -11.84 27.51 9.83
C ASP A 22 -12.25 26.26 10.60
N THR A 23 -13.45 26.32 11.15
CA THR A 23 -14.19 25.20 11.73
C THR A 23 -14.92 24.45 10.61
N ASP A 24 -14.16 23.71 9.79
CA ASP A 24 -14.76 22.77 8.85
C ASP A 24 -14.98 21.41 9.53
N THR A 25 -16.23 21.17 9.87
CA THR A 25 -16.75 19.86 10.28
C THR A 25 -16.96 18.97 9.06
N ASP A 26 -15.87 18.47 8.47
CA ASP A 26 -15.93 17.36 7.51
C ASP A 26 -16.00 16.04 8.28
N THR A 27 -17.18 15.44 8.24
CA THR A 27 -17.43 14.08 8.72
C THR A 27 -17.00 13.06 7.67
N ASP A 28 -15.68 12.98 7.45
CA ASP A 28 -15.10 11.91 6.66
C ASP A 28 -15.22 10.59 7.41
N ALA A 29 -16.07 9.71 6.89
CA ALA A 29 -16.30 8.34 7.36
C ALA A 29 -15.12 7.39 7.09
N ASP A 30 -13.90 7.87 7.37
CA ASP A 30 -12.65 7.09 7.47
C ASP A 30 -12.37 6.75 8.95
N ASP A 31 -13.44 6.42 9.71
CA ASP A 31 -13.37 5.80 11.02
C ASP A 31 -12.87 4.35 10.88
N ASP A 32 -11.56 4.27 10.66
CA ASP A 32 -10.71 3.12 10.94
C ASP A 32 -10.67 2.85 12.47
N ASP A 33 -11.83 2.68 13.09
CA ASP A 33 -11.96 2.22 14.46
C ASP A 33 -11.66 0.72 14.52
N ASP A 34 -10.54 0.43 15.19
CA ASP A 34 -10.33 -0.68 16.11
C ASP A 34 -9.07 -0.33 16.92
N ASP A 35 -9.17 0.74 17.73
CA ASP A 35 -8.40 0.85 18.96
C ASP A 35 -9.05 -0.09 19.99
N ASP A 36 -8.34 -1.11 20.43
CA ASP A 36 -8.61 -1.81 21.69
C ASP A 36 -7.30 -2.56 22.09
N ASP A 37 -6.35 -1.80 22.64
CA ASP A 37 -5.23 -2.35 23.43
C ASP A 37 -5.63 -2.63 24.89
N ASP A 38 -6.92 -2.51 25.24
CA ASP A 38 -7.45 -3.01 26.51
C ASP A 38 -8.32 -4.25 26.31
N LYS A 39 -7.82 -5.38 26.84
CA LYS A 39 -8.47 -6.69 26.83
C LYS A 39 -9.74 -6.70 27.69
N LYS A 40 -10.83 -6.10 27.20
CA LYS A 40 -12.17 -6.64 27.40
C LYS A 40 -12.59 -7.19 26.06
N LYS A 41 -12.66 -8.52 25.93
CA LYS A 41 -13.26 -9.20 24.77
C LYS A 41 -14.71 -8.70 24.63
N LYS A 42 -14.93 -7.59 23.92
CA LYS A 42 -16.24 -7.25 23.38
C LYS A 42 -16.62 -8.46 22.55
N LYS A 43 -17.68 -9.17 22.97
CA LYS A 43 -18.26 -10.24 22.16
C LYS A 43 -18.50 -9.61 20.79
N ARG A 44 -17.76 -10.04 19.77
CA ARG A 44 -18.03 -9.66 18.38
C ARG A 44 -19.50 -10.03 18.15
N THR A 45 -20.37 -9.02 18.16
CA THR A 45 -21.74 -9.16 17.72
C THR A 45 -21.64 -9.74 16.33
N LYS A 46 -22.17 -10.96 16.15
CA LYS A 46 -22.24 -11.57 14.81
C LYS A 46 -22.94 -10.53 13.95
N LYS A 47 -22.23 -9.99 12.95
CA LYS A 47 -22.82 -9.04 12.01
C LYS A 47 -24.03 -9.76 11.42
N ASP A 48 -25.19 -9.11 11.53
CA ASP A 48 -26.44 -9.68 11.05
C ASP A 48 -26.28 -10.02 9.57
N PRO A 49 -26.41 -11.30 9.16
CA PRO A 49 -26.32 -11.70 7.76
C PRO A 49 -27.41 -11.05 6.89
N SER A 50 -28.42 -10.42 7.49
CA SER A 50 -29.42 -9.61 6.79
C SER A 50 -28.89 -8.25 6.30
N SER A 51 -27.69 -7.82 6.75
CA SER A 51 -27.15 -6.52 6.36
C SER A 51 -26.47 -6.58 4.98
N PRO A 52 -26.84 -5.69 4.03
CA PRO A 52 -26.21 -5.62 2.71
C PRO A 52 -24.73 -5.23 2.77
N ARG A 53 -24.22 -4.83 3.95
CA ARG A 53 -22.80 -4.53 4.15
C ARG A 53 -21.93 -5.78 4.43
N VAL A 54 -22.52 -6.99 4.43
CA VAL A 54 -21.84 -8.24 4.77
C VAL A 54 -21.86 -9.20 3.58
N TRP A 55 -20.74 -9.89 3.31
CA TRP A 55 -20.64 -10.84 2.18
C TRP A 55 -21.69 -11.95 2.23
N GLY A 56 -22.09 -12.37 3.44
CA GLY A 56 -23.10 -13.40 3.66
C GLY A 56 -24.52 -13.00 3.26
N PHE A 57 -24.79 -11.70 3.05
CA PHE A 57 -26.06 -11.21 2.52
C PHE A 57 -26.27 -11.60 1.06
N TYR A 58 -25.19 -11.65 0.29
CA TYR A 58 -25.25 -11.82 -1.15
C TYR A 58 -25.21 -13.31 -1.55
N PRO A 59 -25.95 -13.70 -2.62
CA PRO A 59 -25.84 -15.04 -3.17
C PRO A 59 -24.40 -15.41 -3.55
N LYS A 60 -24.06 -16.71 -3.46
CA LYS A 60 -22.70 -17.20 -3.79
C LYS A 60 -22.17 -16.73 -5.16
N PRO A 61 -22.97 -16.63 -6.23
CA PRO A 61 -22.53 -16.06 -7.50
C PRO A 61 -22.04 -14.60 -7.40
N TRP A 62 -22.73 -13.77 -6.62
CA TRP A 62 -22.35 -12.38 -6.37
C TRP A 62 -21.07 -12.27 -5.53
N VAL A 63 -20.91 -13.14 -4.52
CA VAL A 63 -19.65 -13.27 -3.77
C VAL A 63 -18.47 -13.52 -4.70
N PHE A 64 -18.63 -14.35 -5.73
CA PHE A 64 -17.57 -14.57 -6.72
C PHE A 64 -17.25 -13.30 -7.54
N VAL A 65 -18.27 -12.52 -7.93
CA VAL A 65 -18.09 -11.23 -8.62
C VAL A 65 -17.33 -10.25 -7.72
N PHE A 66 -17.76 -10.07 -6.47
CA PHE A 66 -17.11 -9.18 -5.51
C PHE A 66 -15.66 -9.55 -5.27
N GLN A 67 -15.35 -10.84 -5.17
CA GLN A 67 -13.96 -11.28 -4.99
C GLN A 67 -13.08 -10.87 -6.19
N GLN A 68 -13.58 -11.03 -7.42
CA GLN A 68 -12.84 -10.59 -8.60
C GLN A 68 -12.64 -9.08 -8.66
N VAL A 69 -13.64 -8.29 -8.24
CA VAL A 69 -13.51 -6.83 -8.17
C VAL A 69 -12.52 -6.44 -7.09
N LYS A 70 -12.55 -7.12 -5.93
CA LYS A 70 -11.60 -6.91 -4.83
C LYS A 70 -10.15 -7.11 -5.27
N ASP A 71 -9.89 -8.19 -5.99
CA ASP A 71 -8.55 -8.53 -6.48
C ASP A 71 -8.05 -7.49 -7.49
N ARG A 72 -8.94 -6.94 -8.33
CA ARG A 72 -8.60 -5.84 -9.25
C ARG A 72 -8.40 -4.50 -8.54
N LYS A 73 -9.25 -4.16 -7.57
CA LYS A 73 -9.07 -2.99 -6.71
C LYS A 73 -7.71 -3.05 -6.01
N PHE A 74 -7.29 -4.23 -5.54
CA PHE A 74 -5.97 -4.40 -4.94
C PHE A 74 -4.85 -3.98 -5.91
N ILE A 75 -4.89 -4.47 -7.15
CA ILE A 75 -3.87 -4.12 -8.15
C ILE A 75 -3.88 -2.63 -8.45
N TYR A 76 -5.07 -2.04 -8.55
CA TYR A 76 -5.21 -0.60 -8.70
C TYR A 76 -4.54 0.15 -7.55
N LEU A 77 -4.83 -0.26 -6.30
CA LEU A 77 -4.28 0.37 -5.11
C LEU A 77 -2.75 0.36 -5.10
N LEU A 78 -2.14 -0.72 -5.59
CA LEU A 78 -0.69 -0.83 -5.61
C LEU A 78 -0.05 -0.13 -6.80
N ASN A 79 -0.66 -0.19 -7.98
CA ASN A 79 0.00 0.21 -9.23
C ASN A 79 -0.40 1.59 -9.73
N ILE A 80 -1.50 2.15 -9.24
CA ILE A 80 -2.04 3.43 -9.71
C ILE A 80 -2.00 4.44 -8.56
N ASP A 81 -2.73 4.17 -7.49
CA ASP A 81 -2.81 5.06 -6.34
C ASP A 81 -3.05 4.27 -5.05
N LEU A 82 -2.20 4.47 -4.04
CA LEU A 82 -2.31 3.78 -2.75
C LEU A 82 -3.46 4.30 -1.89
N PHE A 83 -3.87 5.54 -2.09
CA PHE A 83 -4.86 6.25 -1.28
C PHE A 83 -5.93 6.97 -2.13
N PRO A 84 -6.56 6.28 -3.09
CA PRO A 84 -7.52 6.92 -3.96
C PRO A 84 -8.79 7.27 -3.18
N ASP A 85 -9.37 8.41 -3.54
CA ASP A 85 -10.73 8.77 -3.16
C ASP A 85 -11.75 7.96 -3.95
N TYR A 86 -12.98 7.85 -3.42
CA TYR A 86 -14.04 7.06 -4.04
C TYR A 86 -14.34 7.59 -5.45
N GLU A 87 -14.48 8.90 -5.57
CA GLU A 87 -14.79 9.63 -6.80
C GLU A 87 -13.73 9.36 -7.87
N THR A 88 -12.47 9.19 -7.45
CA THR A 88 -11.35 8.93 -8.37
C THR A 88 -11.44 7.52 -8.97
N ILE A 89 -11.98 6.54 -8.24
CA ILE A 89 -11.96 5.13 -8.67
C ILE A 89 -13.33 4.56 -9.00
N GLU A 90 -14.40 5.31 -8.81
CA GLU A 90 -15.76 4.85 -9.07
C GLU A 90 -15.91 4.31 -10.49
N GLY A 91 -15.44 5.05 -11.49
CA GLY A 91 -15.48 4.63 -12.90
C GLY A 91 -14.72 3.33 -13.16
N ASP A 92 -13.55 3.16 -12.53
CA ASP A 92 -12.74 1.95 -12.64
C ASP A 92 -13.37 0.76 -11.91
N LEU A 93 -13.91 0.98 -10.71
CA LEU A 93 -14.64 -0.03 -9.95
C LEU A 93 -15.86 -0.51 -10.75
N SER A 94 -16.64 0.41 -11.33
CA SER A 94 -17.79 0.08 -12.18
C SER A 94 -17.37 -0.75 -13.40
N THR A 95 -16.25 -0.39 -14.03
CA THR A 95 -15.66 -1.16 -15.12
C THR A 95 -15.22 -2.56 -14.67
N TYR A 96 -14.61 -2.69 -13.49
CA TYR A 96 -14.19 -3.98 -12.93
C TYR A 96 -15.39 -4.87 -12.61
N PHE A 97 -16.46 -4.28 -12.07
CA PHE A 97 -17.72 -4.96 -11.81
C PHE A 97 -18.34 -5.51 -13.09
N THR A 98 -18.52 -4.66 -14.09
CA THR A 98 -19.07 -5.04 -15.40
C THR A 98 -18.28 -6.21 -16.00
N ARG A 99 -16.94 -6.13 -15.96
CA ARG A 99 -16.06 -7.21 -16.46
C ARG A 99 -16.11 -8.48 -15.61
N ALA A 100 -16.33 -8.37 -14.31
CA ALA A 100 -16.45 -9.52 -13.42
C ALA A 100 -17.79 -10.25 -13.66
N ILE A 101 -18.88 -9.50 -13.83
CA ILE A 101 -20.21 -10.00 -14.20
C ILE A 101 -20.14 -10.72 -15.55
N ALA A 102 -19.61 -10.06 -16.59
CA ALA A 102 -19.48 -10.65 -17.92
C ALA A 102 -18.65 -11.96 -17.91
N ARG A 103 -17.56 -12.00 -17.13
CA ARG A 103 -16.78 -13.23 -16.93
C ARG A 103 -17.55 -14.30 -16.17
N GLY A 104 -18.38 -13.91 -15.22
CA GLY A 104 -19.28 -14.80 -14.51
C GLY A 104 -20.25 -15.49 -15.49
N HIS A 105 -20.97 -14.70 -16.29
CA HIS A 105 -21.90 -15.22 -17.30
C HIS A 105 -21.23 -16.18 -18.29
N LYS A 106 -20.04 -15.82 -18.80
CA LYS A 106 -19.26 -16.71 -19.68
C LYS A 106 -18.90 -18.06 -19.04
N ARG A 107 -18.87 -18.14 -17.71
CA ARG A 107 -18.62 -19.37 -16.93
C ARG A 107 -19.90 -20.07 -16.47
N GLY A 108 -21.06 -19.66 -16.99
CA GLY A 108 -22.36 -20.22 -16.62
C GLY A 108 -22.88 -19.75 -15.26
N LEU A 109 -22.28 -18.72 -14.63
CA LEU A 109 -22.86 -18.13 -13.44
C LEU A 109 -24.16 -17.42 -13.83
N LYS A 110 -25.26 -17.90 -13.25
CA LYS A 110 -26.54 -17.22 -13.26
C LYS A 110 -26.54 -16.26 -12.07
N LEU A 111 -26.35 -14.98 -12.35
CA LEU A 111 -26.57 -13.94 -11.34
C LEU A 111 -28.07 -13.75 -11.25
N GLU A 112 -28.64 -14.08 -10.09
CA GLU A 112 -30.00 -13.67 -9.76
C GLU A 112 -30.01 -12.14 -9.65
N GLU A 113 -31.11 -11.52 -10.09
CA GLU A 113 -31.37 -10.11 -9.77
C GLU A 113 -31.25 -9.96 -8.26
N VAL A 114 -30.31 -9.13 -7.82
CA VAL A 114 -30.29 -8.71 -6.43
C VAL A 114 -31.58 -7.94 -6.29
N LYS A 115 -32.56 -8.47 -5.54
CA LYS A 115 -33.79 -7.73 -5.25
C LYS A 115 -33.38 -6.36 -4.76
N ALA A 116 -33.46 -5.35 -5.63
CA ALA A 116 -33.17 -3.98 -5.30
C ALA A 116 -34.27 -3.60 -4.32
N HIS A 117 -34.00 -3.78 -3.03
CA HIS A 117 -34.82 -3.15 -2.01
C HIS A 117 -34.57 -1.66 -2.19
N THR A 118 -35.42 -1.06 -3.03
CA THR A 118 -35.75 0.36 -3.17
C THR A 118 -34.91 1.25 -2.26
N PHE A 119 -33.71 1.58 -2.69
CA PHE A 119 -33.00 2.76 -2.21
C PHE A 119 -33.38 3.87 -3.19
N THR A 120 -34.21 4.79 -2.73
CA THR A 120 -34.60 5.96 -3.51
C THR A 120 -33.36 6.82 -3.73
N ALA A 121 -32.87 6.79 -4.97
CA ALA A 121 -31.85 7.68 -5.50
C ALA A 121 -32.24 9.16 -5.28
N SER A 122 -31.32 10.00 -4.81
CA SER A 122 -31.47 11.46 -4.84
C SER A 122 -31.26 12.01 -6.26
N ASP A 123 -31.73 13.24 -6.51
CA ASP A 123 -31.77 13.86 -7.84
C ASP A 123 -30.42 14.00 -8.55
N GLU A 124 -29.29 13.96 -7.83
CA GLU A 124 -27.93 13.99 -8.40
C GLU A 124 -27.60 12.74 -9.24
N GLU A 125 -28.20 11.58 -8.93
CA GLU A 125 -28.01 10.33 -9.68
C GLU A 125 -28.55 10.41 -11.12
N SER A 126 -29.48 11.33 -11.40
CA SER A 126 -30.15 11.43 -12.71
C SER A 126 -29.28 12.06 -13.79
N SER A 127 -28.25 12.82 -13.41
CA SER A 127 -27.35 13.50 -14.35
C SER A 127 -26.26 12.56 -14.89
N LEU A 128 -25.71 11.69 -14.04
CA LEU A 128 -24.66 10.72 -14.38
C LEU A 128 -25.16 9.58 -15.29
N ARG A 129 -26.48 9.32 -15.30
CA ARG A 129 -27.13 8.25 -16.10
C ARG A 129 -27.12 8.50 -17.62
N ARG A 130 -26.87 9.73 -18.09
CA ARG A 130 -27.08 10.11 -19.51
C ARG A 130 -25.89 9.88 -20.45
N SER A 131 -24.70 9.56 -19.95
CA SER A 131 -23.46 9.49 -20.76
C SER A 131 -22.99 8.09 -21.17
N TRP A 132 -23.79 7.04 -20.95
CA TRP A 132 -23.34 5.64 -21.08
C TRP A 132 -23.73 4.98 -22.43
N PRO A 133 -22.81 4.25 -23.11
CA PRO A 133 -23.11 3.48 -24.33
C PRO A 133 -24.20 2.40 -24.15
N SER A 134 -24.99 2.13 -25.19
CA SER A 134 -26.22 1.31 -25.15
C SER A 134 -26.05 -0.14 -24.64
N LEU A 135 -24.87 -0.75 -24.81
CA LEU A 135 -24.57 -2.09 -24.27
C LEU A 135 -24.40 -2.11 -22.74
N LEU A 136 -24.13 -0.95 -22.13
CA LEU A 136 -24.08 -0.81 -20.69
C LEU A 136 -25.46 -0.51 -20.11
N GLN A 137 -26.41 0.07 -20.85
CA GLN A 137 -27.75 0.34 -20.32
C GLN A 137 -28.41 -0.94 -19.80
N THR A 138 -28.37 -2.05 -20.54
CA THR A 138 -29.05 -3.30 -20.14
C THR A 138 -28.47 -3.97 -18.89
N PHE A 139 -27.22 -3.67 -18.51
CA PHE A 139 -26.59 -4.22 -17.28
C PHE A 139 -26.36 -3.15 -16.18
N ALA A 140 -26.31 -1.88 -16.54
CA ALA A 140 -26.15 -0.74 -15.64
C ALA A 140 -27.50 -0.19 -15.12
N PHE A 141 -28.64 -0.66 -15.66
CA PHE A 141 -29.95 -0.33 -15.11
C PHE A 141 -30.07 -0.73 -13.63
N GLU A 142 -29.26 -1.69 -13.14
CA GLU A 142 -29.25 -2.11 -11.73
C GLU A 142 -27.89 -2.61 -11.24
N LEU A 143 -26.81 -1.83 -11.40
CA LEU A 143 -25.68 -1.98 -10.47
C LEU A 143 -25.86 -0.91 -9.39
N PRO A 144 -26.42 -1.26 -8.21
CA PRO A 144 -26.65 -0.26 -7.19
C PRO A 144 -25.31 0.37 -6.78
N LEU A 145 -25.31 1.70 -6.55
CA LEU A 145 -24.16 2.42 -5.99
C LEU A 145 -23.68 1.77 -4.69
N LEU A 146 -24.59 1.08 -3.98
CA LEU A 146 -24.31 0.39 -2.73
C LEU A 146 -23.23 -0.70 -2.87
N PRO A 147 -23.27 -1.66 -3.81
CA PRO A 147 -22.14 -2.53 -4.12
C PRO A 147 -20.81 -1.83 -4.44
N LEU A 148 -20.82 -0.73 -5.19
CA LEU A 148 -19.60 0.00 -5.55
C LEU A 148 -18.98 0.68 -4.32
N LYS A 149 -19.79 1.43 -3.59
CA LYS A 149 -19.42 2.05 -2.33
C LYS A 149 -19.04 1.01 -1.29
N LEU A 150 -19.76 -0.11 -1.20
CA LEU A 150 -19.39 -1.25 -0.35
C LEU A 150 -18.02 -1.80 -0.73
N MET A 151 -17.67 -1.90 -2.02
CA MET A 151 -16.35 -2.35 -2.45
C MET A 151 -15.25 -1.33 -2.15
N TYR A 152 -15.57 -0.04 -2.16
CA TYR A 152 -14.70 1.02 -1.67
C TYR A 152 -14.48 0.92 -0.15
N ASP A 153 -15.58 0.90 0.60
CA ASP A 153 -15.66 0.83 2.07
C ASP A 153 -15.20 -0.52 2.64
N PHE A 154 -15.15 -1.58 1.81
CA PHE A 154 -14.84 -2.90 2.30
C PHE A 154 -13.42 -2.88 2.88
N LYS A 155 -13.33 -2.96 4.22
CA LYS A 155 -12.08 -3.01 4.98
C LYS A 155 -11.21 -4.10 4.37
N SER A 156 -10.29 -3.67 3.52
CA SER A 156 -9.33 -4.56 2.91
C SER A 156 -8.22 -4.75 3.93
N ASN A 157 -8.13 -5.96 4.48
CA ASN A 157 -6.97 -6.37 5.30
C ASN A 157 -5.65 -6.28 4.54
N LEU A 158 -5.69 -5.86 3.29
CA LEU A 158 -4.54 -5.71 2.45
C LEU A 158 -3.53 -4.72 3.00
N ARG A 159 -3.92 -3.46 3.21
CA ARG A 159 -2.97 -2.43 3.67
C ARG A 159 -2.27 -2.88 4.94
N LYS A 160 -3.03 -3.53 5.84
CA LYS A 160 -2.53 -4.22 7.02
C LYS A 160 -1.52 -5.33 6.68
N LYS A 161 -1.83 -6.25 5.76
CA LYS A 161 -0.91 -7.33 5.35
C LYS A 161 0.36 -6.81 4.65
N CYS A 162 0.23 -5.81 3.78
CA CYS A 162 1.38 -5.17 3.15
C CYS A 162 2.27 -4.50 4.18
N LYS A 163 1.68 -3.87 5.20
CA LYS A 163 2.41 -3.30 6.34
C LYS A 163 3.10 -4.40 7.15
N GLU A 164 2.42 -5.51 7.44
CA GLU A 164 3.03 -6.67 8.13
C GLU A 164 4.26 -7.19 7.36
N GLU A 165 4.18 -7.32 6.03
CA GLU A 165 5.34 -7.66 5.21
C GLU A 165 6.43 -6.58 5.23
N ALA A 166 6.07 -5.30 5.27
CA ALA A 166 7.04 -4.22 5.37
C ALA A 166 7.80 -4.25 6.69
N VAL A 167 7.15 -4.60 7.81
CA VAL A 167 7.81 -4.81 9.10
C VAL A 167 8.76 -6.01 9.04
N ASN A 168 8.33 -7.11 8.40
CA ASN A 168 9.22 -8.27 8.20
C ASN A 168 10.46 -7.91 7.39
N VAL A 169 10.30 -7.17 6.29
CA VAL A 169 11.41 -6.67 5.46
C VAL A 169 12.28 -5.71 6.25
N PHE A 170 11.70 -4.81 7.04
CA PHE A 170 12.46 -3.93 7.92
C PHE A 170 13.36 -4.74 8.87
N ASN A 171 12.83 -5.79 9.48
CA ASN A 171 13.62 -6.61 10.40
C ASN A 171 14.78 -7.33 9.70
N ILE A 172 14.61 -7.72 8.42
CA ILE A 172 15.66 -8.37 7.63
C ILE A 172 16.76 -7.37 7.27
N TYR A 173 16.39 -6.18 6.79
CA TYR A 173 17.34 -5.26 6.16
C TYR A 173 17.83 -4.13 7.07
N TYR A 174 17.11 -3.78 8.12
CA TYR A 174 17.37 -2.56 8.90
C TYR A 174 17.43 -2.78 10.41
N ALA A 175 16.99 -3.93 10.95
CA ALA A 175 17.09 -4.20 12.40
C ALA A 175 18.53 -4.06 12.92
N HIS A 176 19.53 -4.46 12.13
CA HIS A 176 20.93 -4.31 12.53
C HIS A 176 21.37 -2.84 12.63
N LEU A 177 20.74 -1.92 11.88
CA LEU A 177 21.08 -0.50 11.89
C LEU A 177 20.50 0.25 13.09
N ILE A 178 19.51 -0.32 13.77
CA ILE A 178 18.88 0.26 14.96
C ILE A 178 19.48 -0.27 16.26
N HIS A 179 20.33 -1.29 16.20
CA HIS A 179 21.11 -1.70 17.36
C HIS A 179 22.25 -0.71 17.63
N LEU A 180 22.45 -0.40 18.91
CA LEU A 180 23.57 0.43 19.37
C LEU A 180 24.86 -0.41 19.28
N THR A 181 25.92 0.18 18.72
CA THR A 181 27.26 -0.40 18.66
C THR A 181 28.03 -0.12 19.95
N GLU A 182 29.19 -0.75 20.13
CA GLU A 182 30.09 -0.43 21.25
C GLU A 182 30.48 1.06 21.28
N ASP A 183 30.72 1.65 20.11
CA ASP A 183 30.98 3.09 19.97
C ASP A 183 29.78 3.94 20.41
N ASP A 184 28.55 3.53 20.07
CA ASP A 184 27.34 4.23 20.51
C ASP A 184 27.22 4.17 22.04
N TYR A 185 27.53 3.03 22.65
CA TYR A 185 27.52 2.85 24.10
C TYR A 185 28.59 3.69 24.81
N ALA A 186 29.78 3.85 24.21
CA ALA A 186 30.84 4.69 24.74
C ALA A 186 30.44 6.18 24.84
N LEU A 187 29.52 6.64 23.98
CA LEU A 187 29.01 8.01 23.97
C LEU A 187 27.90 8.27 25.00
N LEU A 188 27.26 7.23 25.54
CA LEU A 188 26.10 7.35 26.43
C LEU A 188 26.45 7.43 27.93
N GLY A 189 27.73 7.30 28.28
CA GLY A 189 28.21 7.23 29.67
C GLY A 189 27.97 5.85 30.31
N ASP A 190 28.62 5.58 31.45
CA ASP A 190 28.69 4.23 32.02
C ASP A 190 28.13 4.15 33.46
N PRO A 191 27.10 3.31 33.74
CA PRO A 191 26.24 2.63 32.78
C PRO A 191 25.19 3.60 32.20
N PRO A 192 24.82 3.46 30.91
CA PRO A 192 23.80 4.29 30.30
C PRO A 192 22.45 3.95 30.93
N ASN A 193 21.66 4.98 31.23
CA ASN A 193 20.29 4.74 31.66
C ASN A 193 19.42 4.30 30.47
N GLN A 194 18.35 3.57 30.75
CA GLN A 194 17.46 3.01 29.73
C GLN A 194 16.86 4.07 28.77
N GLN A 195 16.66 5.30 29.26
CA GLN A 195 16.11 6.40 28.48
C GLN A 195 17.11 6.92 27.44
N ALA A 196 18.39 7.05 27.81
CA ALA A 196 19.46 7.47 26.91
C ALA A 196 19.66 6.45 25.77
N GLU A 197 19.58 5.16 26.06
CA GLU A 197 19.61 4.12 25.01
C GLU A 197 18.43 4.23 24.04
N ILE A 198 17.23 4.50 24.55
CA ILE A 198 16.03 4.66 23.73
C ILE A 198 16.18 5.87 22.80
N GLU A 199 16.67 6.99 23.31
CA GLU A 199 16.90 8.21 22.55
C GLU A 199 17.94 8.02 21.46
N ALA A 200 19.06 7.38 21.76
CA ALA A 200 20.09 7.05 20.78
C ALA A 200 19.56 6.15 19.65
N LYS A 201 18.74 5.14 19.98
CA LYS A 201 18.09 4.28 18.98
C LYS A 201 17.13 5.07 18.09
N ILE A 202 16.32 5.96 18.68
CA ILE A 202 15.40 6.84 17.94
C ILE A 202 16.17 7.76 17.00
N GLU A 203 17.25 8.35 17.49
CA GLU A 203 18.09 9.25 16.72
C GLU A 203 18.73 8.53 15.54
N LYS A 204 19.28 7.33 15.76
CA LYS A 204 19.87 6.50 14.70
C LYS A 204 18.83 6.13 13.63
N VAL A 205 17.61 5.76 14.02
CA VAL A 205 16.50 5.54 13.08
C VAL A 205 16.23 6.80 12.24
N LYS A 206 16.08 7.95 12.89
CA LYS A 206 15.76 9.20 12.19
C LYS A 206 16.89 9.67 11.28
N ASN A 207 18.13 9.62 11.75
CA ASN A 207 19.28 10.14 11.01
C ASN A 207 19.68 9.18 9.88
N VAL A 208 19.88 7.89 10.20
CA VAL A 208 20.42 6.92 9.24
C VAL A 208 19.35 6.47 8.24
N LEU A 209 18.16 6.09 8.72
CA LEU A 209 17.15 5.55 7.82
C LEU A 209 16.38 6.66 7.12
N LEU A 210 15.92 7.68 7.85
CA LEU A 210 15.02 8.69 7.29
C LEU A 210 15.74 9.87 6.64
N PHE A 211 16.67 10.52 7.33
CA PHE A 211 17.35 11.72 6.86
C PHE A 211 18.37 11.40 5.75
N GLU A 212 19.24 10.43 5.98
CA GLU A 212 20.18 9.95 4.95
C GLU A 212 19.50 9.13 3.83
N GLY A 213 18.20 8.84 3.97
CA GLY A 213 17.42 8.14 2.95
C GLY A 213 17.81 6.68 2.72
N ARG A 214 18.59 6.05 3.62
CA ARG A 214 19.12 4.68 3.40
C ARG A 214 18.04 3.62 3.21
N TYR A 215 16.80 3.88 3.59
CA TYR A 215 15.70 2.94 3.36
C TYR A 215 15.28 2.77 1.89
N HIS A 216 15.71 3.67 1.00
CA HIS A 216 15.40 3.60 -0.43
C HIS A 216 16.63 3.80 -1.33
N LEU A 217 17.75 4.31 -0.80
CA LEU A 217 19.01 4.47 -1.52
C LEU A 217 19.90 3.23 -1.42
N ASP A 218 20.55 2.82 -2.50
CA ASP A 218 21.48 1.67 -2.56
C ASP A 218 22.95 2.12 -2.72
N GLY A 219 23.37 3.08 -1.88
CA GLY A 219 24.70 3.67 -1.93
C GLY A 219 24.99 4.48 -3.21
N LYS A 220 26.25 4.52 -3.61
CA LYS A 220 26.74 5.20 -4.82
C LYS A 220 27.35 4.20 -5.78
N ASP A 221 27.32 4.52 -7.07
CA ASP A 221 27.95 3.71 -8.10
C ASP A 221 29.41 4.06 -8.36
N LYS A 222 30.00 3.35 -9.33
CA LYS A 222 31.39 3.57 -9.78
C LYS A 222 31.69 4.97 -10.29
N ASN A 223 30.66 5.76 -10.62
CA ASN A 223 30.79 7.16 -11.06
C ASN A 223 30.48 8.14 -9.93
N GLY A 224 30.32 7.66 -8.69
CA GLY A 224 29.95 8.48 -7.53
C GLY A 224 28.50 8.95 -7.51
N LYS A 225 27.63 8.44 -8.39
CA LYS A 225 26.22 8.81 -8.47
C LYS A 225 25.35 7.94 -7.56
N THR A 226 24.38 8.54 -6.88
CA THR A 226 23.49 7.85 -5.94
C THR A 226 22.55 6.88 -6.65
N ASN A 227 22.35 5.70 -6.05
CA ASN A 227 21.40 4.69 -6.51
C ASN A 227 20.02 4.92 -5.90
N ASN A 228 19.21 5.77 -6.53
CA ASN A 228 17.90 6.17 -6.02
C ASN A 228 16.84 5.07 -6.21
N PHE A 229 16.11 4.73 -5.15
CA PHE A 229 15.04 3.71 -5.14
C PHE A 229 15.49 2.32 -5.62
N MET A 230 16.76 1.99 -5.35
CA MET A 230 17.39 0.73 -5.77
C MET A 230 17.71 -0.20 -4.60
N HIS A 231 17.35 0.17 -3.37
CA HIS A 231 17.65 -0.65 -2.19
C HIS A 231 16.91 -2.00 -2.23
N GLU A 232 17.59 -3.11 -1.96
CA GLU A 232 17.04 -4.48 -2.09
C GLU A 232 15.79 -4.72 -1.24
N ALA A 233 15.63 -4.02 -0.12
CA ALA A 233 14.41 -4.06 0.69
C ALA A 233 13.15 -3.72 -0.12
N LEU A 234 13.22 -2.79 -1.07
CA LEU A 234 12.08 -2.42 -1.92
C LEU A 234 11.71 -3.58 -2.86
N GLY A 235 12.70 -4.20 -3.49
CA GLY A 235 12.50 -5.38 -4.35
C GLY A 235 11.93 -6.57 -3.58
N ASN A 236 12.47 -6.83 -2.39
CA ASN A 236 12.01 -7.91 -1.51
C ASN A 236 10.57 -7.69 -1.06
N LEU A 237 10.22 -6.47 -0.64
CA LEU A 237 8.86 -6.11 -0.27
C LEU A 237 7.89 -6.24 -1.45
N ALA A 238 8.27 -5.77 -2.64
CA ALA A 238 7.46 -5.88 -3.85
C ALA A 238 7.12 -7.34 -4.20
N LEU A 239 8.11 -8.25 -4.07
CA LEU A 239 7.91 -9.69 -4.22
C LEU A 239 6.94 -10.25 -3.16
N ARG A 240 7.17 -9.93 -1.89
CA ARG A 240 6.32 -10.41 -0.78
C ARG A 240 4.87 -9.95 -0.94
N ILE A 241 4.66 -8.70 -1.34
CA ILE A 241 3.32 -8.16 -1.59
C ILE A 241 2.59 -8.93 -2.69
N GLN A 242 3.29 -9.34 -3.76
CA GLN A 242 2.69 -10.17 -4.81
C GLN A 242 2.29 -11.57 -4.33
N LYS A 243 2.94 -12.07 -3.28
CA LYS A 243 2.66 -13.35 -2.62
C LYS A 243 1.54 -13.25 -1.57
N ILE A 244 1.03 -12.05 -1.26
CA ILE A 244 0.00 -11.88 -0.23
C ILE A 244 -1.30 -12.60 -0.62
N GLY A 245 -1.83 -13.38 0.33
CA GLY A 245 -3.15 -13.99 0.25
C GLY A 245 -3.16 -15.43 -0.28
N LYS A 246 -4.31 -16.09 -0.19
CA LYS A 246 -4.48 -17.49 -0.64
C LYS A 246 -4.38 -17.62 -2.17
N LYS A 247 -4.74 -16.56 -2.88
CA LYS A 247 -4.54 -16.40 -4.32
C LYS A 247 -3.56 -15.25 -4.52
N PRO A 248 -2.27 -15.56 -4.66
CA PRO A 248 -1.26 -14.53 -4.89
C PRO A 248 -1.61 -13.69 -6.12
N LEU A 249 -1.39 -12.38 -6.02
CA LEU A 249 -1.68 -11.42 -7.09
C LEU A 249 -1.05 -11.79 -8.43
N TYR A 250 0.17 -12.31 -8.39
CA TYR A 250 0.91 -12.65 -9.59
C TYR A 250 0.24 -13.76 -10.41
N LYS A 251 -0.58 -14.63 -9.79
CA LYS A 251 -1.20 -15.76 -10.51
C LYS A 251 -2.22 -15.29 -11.53
N ASP A 252 -3.01 -14.29 -11.16
CA ASP A 252 -4.10 -13.78 -11.99
C ASP A 252 -3.67 -12.57 -12.86
N HIS A 253 -2.50 -11.99 -12.56
CA HIS A 253 -2.07 -10.71 -13.13
C HIS A 253 -0.55 -10.65 -13.40
N SER A 254 0.08 -11.77 -13.77
CA SER A 254 1.53 -11.84 -14.03
C SER A 254 2.03 -10.79 -15.02
N ASN A 255 1.22 -10.47 -16.05
CA ASN A 255 1.52 -9.43 -17.03
C ASN A 255 1.62 -8.01 -16.41
N LYS A 256 0.92 -7.75 -15.30
CA LYS A 256 0.97 -6.47 -14.58
C LYS A 256 2.21 -6.34 -13.69
N PHE A 257 2.93 -7.43 -13.44
CA PHE A 257 4.15 -7.46 -12.65
C PHE A 257 5.36 -7.88 -13.49
N GLN A 258 5.33 -7.65 -14.81
CA GLN A 258 6.50 -7.85 -15.67
C GLN A 258 7.57 -6.79 -15.41
N THR A 259 7.16 -5.58 -15.04
CA THR A 259 8.01 -4.49 -14.57
C THR A 259 7.31 -3.81 -13.41
N TYR A 260 8.04 -3.42 -12.37
CA TYR A 260 7.44 -2.62 -11.31
C TYR A 260 7.26 -1.17 -11.76
N THR A 261 6.05 -0.64 -11.58
CA THR A 261 5.74 0.76 -11.90
C THR A 261 6.29 1.70 -10.82
N PRO A 262 6.54 2.98 -11.14
CA PRO A 262 6.89 3.99 -10.14
C PRO A 262 5.94 4.02 -8.95
N ARG A 263 4.63 3.99 -9.22
CA ARG A 263 3.59 4.03 -8.20
C ARG A 263 3.63 2.81 -7.27
N PHE A 264 3.97 1.64 -7.80
CA PHE A 264 4.14 0.44 -6.99
C PHE A 264 5.38 0.51 -6.09
N ILE A 265 6.48 1.04 -6.60
CA ILE A 265 7.68 1.28 -5.80
C ILE A 265 7.44 2.37 -4.75
N ALA A 266 6.72 3.44 -5.09
CA ALA A 266 6.30 4.45 -4.13
C ALA A 266 5.46 3.85 -3.01
N ALA A 267 4.54 2.93 -3.33
CA ALA A 267 3.74 2.24 -2.33
C ALA A 267 4.62 1.38 -1.39
N CYS A 268 5.57 0.63 -1.94
CA CYS A 268 6.53 -0.15 -1.15
C CYS A 268 7.39 0.74 -0.24
N ALA A 269 7.92 1.84 -0.76
CA ALA A 269 8.72 2.79 0.01
C ALA A 269 7.89 3.45 1.13
N THR A 270 6.64 3.80 0.86
CA THR A 270 5.72 4.36 1.87
C THR A 270 5.40 3.34 2.97
N LEU A 271 5.21 2.07 2.61
CA LEU A 271 5.00 1.00 3.58
C LEU A 271 6.25 0.74 4.44
N LEU A 272 7.45 0.76 3.85
CA LEU A 272 8.69 0.72 4.61
C LEU A 272 8.85 1.92 5.53
N ARG A 273 8.50 3.13 5.06
CA ARG A 273 8.47 4.32 5.90
C ARG A 273 7.55 4.13 7.10
N CYS A 274 6.38 3.53 6.91
CA CYS A 274 5.50 3.19 8.02
C CYS A 274 6.13 2.19 8.99
N ALA A 275 6.84 1.17 8.50
CA ALA A 275 7.55 0.21 9.35
C ALA A 275 8.67 0.90 10.16
N ILE A 276 9.41 1.83 9.55
CA ILE A 276 10.47 2.59 10.23
C ILE A 276 9.88 3.48 11.33
N ASP A 277 8.75 4.13 11.05
CA ASP A 277 8.00 4.93 12.01
C ASP A 277 7.55 4.14 13.26
N GLU A 278 7.40 2.80 13.16
CA GLU A 278 7.11 1.93 14.32
C GLU A 278 8.25 1.85 15.33
N TYR A 279 9.47 2.19 14.92
CA TYR A 279 10.66 2.21 15.78
C TYR A 279 11.11 3.64 16.09
N GLY A 280 10.76 4.62 15.24
CA GLY A 280 11.24 6.01 15.30
C GLY A 280 10.68 6.89 16.43
N LYS A 281 9.80 6.37 17.30
CA LYS A 281 9.25 7.13 18.44
C LYS A 281 9.68 6.63 19.81
N THR A 282 9.92 5.33 19.96
CA THR A 282 10.17 4.70 21.27
C THR A 282 11.44 3.86 21.30
N GLY A 283 12.24 3.85 20.23
CA GLY A 283 13.45 3.02 20.10
C GLY A 283 13.16 1.52 20.13
N SER A 284 11.88 1.17 20.11
CA SER A 284 11.30 -0.16 20.29
C SER A 284 10.08 -0.27 19.38
N HIS A 285 9.75 -1.49 18.96
CA HIS A 285 8.64 -1.71 18.05
C HIS A 285 7.29 -1.35 18.71
N LYS A 286 6.69 -0.25 18.25
CA LYS A 286 5.33 0.16 18.60
C LYS A 286 4.49 0.26 17.34
N LYS A 287 3.37 -0.48 17.32
CA LYS A 287 2.48 -0.50 16.16
C LYS A 287 1.97 0.91 15.83
N VAL A 288 2.10 1.28 14.56
CA VAL A 288 1.58 2.53 14.00
C VAL A 288 0.50 2.21 12.97
N LYS A 289 -0.61 2.94 13.02
CA LYS A 289 -1.69 2.80 12.04
C LYS A 289 -1.24 3.31 10.66
N PHE A 290 -1.45 2.49 9.62
CA PHE A 290 -1.20 2.86 8.23
C PHE A 290 -2.46 3.43 7.59
N SER A 291 -2.67 4.74 7.74
CA SER A 291 -3.85 5.46 7.24
C SER A 291 -3.49 6.49 6.17
N LYS A 292 -4.48 6.84 5.33
CA LYS A 292 -4.38 7.93 4.34
C LYS A 292 -3.98 9.24 5.02
N LYS A 293 -4.70 9.64 6.07
CA LYS A 293 -4.43 10.86 6.87
C LYS A 293 -2.96 11.01 7.26
N LYS A 294 -2.29 9.91 7.63
CA LYS A 294 -0.89 9.95 8.06
C LYS A 294 0.11 9.87 6.91
N TYR A 295 -0.13 9.03 5.90
CA TYR A 295 0.89 8.67 4.92
C TYR A 295 0.64 9.17 3.50
N LEU A 296 -0.47 9.86 3.23
CA LEU A 296 -0.73 10.45 1.91
C LEU A 296 0.37 11.45 1.50
N GLY A 297 0.75 12.36 2.41
CA GLY A 297 1.81 13.34 2.14
C GLY A 297 3.17 12.67 1.88
N VAL A 298 3.49 11.61 2.62
CA VAL A 298 4.71 10.80 2.41
C VAL A 298 4.68 10.13 1.04
N TYR A 299 3.57 9.50 0.69
CA TYR A 299 3.38 8.83 -0.59
C TYR A 299 3.50 9.81 -1.76
N ASN A 300 2.81 10.94 -1.70
CA ASN A 300 2.86 11.97 -2.75
C ASN A 300 4.26 12.55 -2.92
N LYS A 301 5.00 12.76 -1.83
CA LYS A 301 6.41 13.16 -1.90
C LYS A 301 7.25 12.12 -2.64
N ILE A 302 7.12 10.85 -2.30
CA ILE A 302 7.90 9.78 -2.96
C ILE A 302 7.52 9.66 -4.44
N VAL A 303 6.23 9.81 -4.78
CA VAL A 303 5.78 9.84 -6.18
C VAL A 303 6.43 11.00 -6.93
N PHE A 304 6.48 12.18 -6.33
CA PHE A 304 7.13 13.35 -6.91
C PHE A 304 8.65 13.15 -7.08
N ASP A 305 9.31 12.57 -6.08
CA ASP A 305 10.75 12.23 -6.15
C ASP A 305 11.03 11.24 -7.31
N LEU A 306 10.13 10.29 -7.55
CA LEU A 306 10.22 9.35 -8.68
C LEU A 306 9.96 10.01 -10.03
N GLN A 307 9.05 10.99 -10.11
CA GLN A 307 8.84 11.78 -11.34
C GLN A 307 10.08 12.62 -11.66
N THR A 308 10.69 13.24 -10.65
CA THR A 308 11.96 13.96 -10.80
C THR A 308 13.08 13.03 -11.26
N LEU A 309 13.05 11.76 -10.83
CA LEU A 309 14.00 10.74 -11.29
C LEU A 309 13.80 10.38 -12.76
N GLU A 310 12.55 10.32 -13.22
CA GLU A 310 12.16 10.02 -14.60
C GLU A 310 12.70 11.07 -15.59
N ASP A 311 12.74 12.34 -15.17
CA ASP A 311 13.33 13.45 -15.94
C ASP A 311 14.86 13.35 -16.07
N ASN A 312 15.51 12.39 -15.40
CA ASN A 312 16.94 12.16 -15.47
C ASN A 312 17.26 10.82 -16.13
N ASP A 313 17.54 10.82 -17.44
CA ASP A 313 17.79 9.63 -18.25
C ASP A 313 18.76 8.62 -17.61
N TYR A 314 19.88 9.11 -17.05
CA TYR A 314 20.88 8.24 -16.44
C TYR A 314 20.31 7.48 -15.23
N HIS A 315 19.69 8.20 -14.30
CA HIS A 315 19.16 7.59 -13.10
C HIS A 315 17.91 6.77 -13.41
N TRP A 316 17.03 7.26 -14.29
CA TRP A 316 15.82 6.56 -14.68
C TRP A 316 16.07 5.21 -15.34
N GLN A 317 16.93 5.17 -16.37
CA GLN A 317 17.29 3.91 -17.05
C GLN A 317 17.88 2.90 -16.09
N LYS A 318 18.73 3.37 -15.18
CA LYS A 318 19.40 2.51 -14.21
C LYS A 318 18.43 1.95 -13.17
N THR A 319 17.59 2.82 -12.61
CA THR A 319 16.60 2.44 -11.60
C THR A 319 15.55 1.50 -12.18
N THR A 320 15.03 1.78 -13.38
CA THR A 320 14.06 0.89 -14.05
C THR A 320 14.67 -0.45 -14.44
N ALA A 321 15.94 -0.49 -14.88
CA ALA A 321 16.63 -1.75 -15.14
C ALA A 321 16.76 -2.61 -13.86
N ARG A 322 16.97 -1.97 -12.69
CA ARG A 322 16.98 -2.67 -11.40
C ARG A 322 15.61 -3.22 -11.04
N TRP A 323 14.56 -2.43 -11.23
CA TRP A 323 13.18 -2.85 -10.98
C TRP A 323 12.74 -4.00 -11.90
N GLN A 324 13.16 -3.97 -13.16
CA GLN A 324 12.95 -5.06 -14.10
C GLN A 324 13.61 -6.35 -13.61
N ARG A 325 14.87 -6.28 -13.16
CA ARG A 325 15.57 -7.46 -12.60
C ARG A 325 14.85 -8.04 -11.38
N TRP A 326 14.33 -7.19 -10.49
CA TRP A 326 13.53 -7.65 -9.35
C TRP A 326 12.24 -8.34 -9.80
N ALA A 327 11.55 -7.76 -10.79
CA ALA A 327 10.34 -8.36 -11.36
C ALA A 327 10.65 -9.71 -12.03
N ASP A 328 11.73 -9.81 -12.81
CA ASP A 328 12.16 -11.06 -13.45
C ASP A 328 12.53 -12.14 -12.44
N ALA A 329 13.29 -11.77 -11.40
CA ALA A 329 13.65 -12.67 -10.31
C ALA A 329 12.40 -13.18 -9.58
N ALA A 330 11.46 -12.27 -9.29
CA ALA A 330 10.16 -12.63 -8.73
C ALA A 330 9.43 -13.63 -9.62
N GLN A 331 9.28 -13.35 -10.92
CA GLN A 331 8.61 -14.27 -11.85
C GLN A 331 9.29 -15.65 -11.90
N LYS A 332 10.62 -15.71 -11.82
CA LYS A 332 11.37 -16.97 -11.80
C LYS A 332 11.09 -17.77 -10.53
N GLU A 333 11.20 -17.13 -9.37
CA GLU A 333 10.89 -17.75 -8.06
C GLU A 333 9.46 -18.32 -8.05
N LEU A 334 8.51 -17.54 -8.56
CA LEU A 334 7.11 -17.91 -8.64
C LEU A 334 6.82 -19.08 -9.59
N LYS A 335 7.63 -19.26 -10.64
CA LYS A 335 7.55 -20.43 -11.52
C LYS A 335 8.12 -21.68 -10.84
N MET A 336 9.22 -21.55 -10.10
CA MET A 336 9.82 -22.65 -9.35
C MET A 336 8.90 -23.13 -8.22
N ASP A 337 8.26 -22.22 -7.48
CA ASP A 337 7.27 -22.55 -6.44
C ASP A 337 6.11 -23.40 -7.00
N LYS A 338 5.66 -23.10 -8.23
CA LYS A 338 4.62 -23.89 -8.91
C LYS A 338 5.09 -25.29 -9.27
N GLN A 339 6.31 -25.43 -9.79
CA GLN A 339 6.88 -26.72 -10.16
C GLN A 339 7.06 -27.61 -8.93
N ASN A 340 7.58 -27.06 -7.83
CA ASN A 340 7.76 -27.79 -6.58
C ASN A 340 6.42 -28.26 -5.99
N ALA A 341 5.37 -27.42 -6.04
CA ALA A 341 4.04 -27.83 -5.58
C ALA A 341 3.44 -28.98 -6.39
N VAL A 342 3.73 -29.06 -7.70
CA VAL A 342 3.29 -30.17 -8.56
C VAL A 342 4.06 -31.46 -8.25
N MET A 343 5.37 -31.36 -8.01
CA MET A 343 6.21 -32.51 -7.66
C MET A 343 5.81 -33.12 -6.32
N VAL A 344 5.59 -32.29 -5.29
CA VAL A 344 5.14 -32.76 -3.96
C VAL A 344 3.73 -33.37 -4.03
N GLY A 345 2.84 -32.84 -4.87
CA GLY A 345 1.51 -33.42 -5.09
C GLY A 345 1.51 -34.78 -5.82
N ASN A 346 2.60 -35.14 -6.50
CA ASN A 346 2.74 -36.41 -7.20
C ASN A 346 3.41 -37.51 -6.35
N ASP A 347 4.09 -37.15 -5.26
CA ASP A 347 4.72 -38.12 -4.35
C ASP A 347 3.73 -38.78 -3.37
N GLU A 348 2.49 -38.28 -3.25
CA GLU A 348 1.46 -38.86 -2.37
C GLU A 348 0.64 -40.02 -2.98
N MET A 349 0.90 -40.45 -4.23
CA MET A 349 0.29 -41.66 -4.79
C MET A 349 1.29 -42.50 -5.59
N ARG A 350 2.16 -43.22 -4.89
CA ARG A 350 2.58 -44.55 -5.35
C ARG A 350 1.77 -45.59 -4.61
N VAL A 351 0.72 -46.10 -5.25
CA VAL A 351 0.14 -47.39 -4.86
C VAL A 351 1.22 -48.42 -5.17
N VAL A 352 1.92 -48.88 -4.13
CA VAL A 352 2.73 -50.08 -4.20
C VAL A 352 1.72 -51.23 -4.20
N LEU A 353 1.50 -51.81 -5.39
CA LEU A 353 0.86 -53.11 -5.50
C LEU A 353 1.97 -54.14 -5.37
N ASP A 354 2.04 -54.79 -4.22
CA ASP A 354 2.72 -56.08 -4.09
C ASP A 354 1.84 -57.18 -4.71
#